data_AF-A0A6J6CNV3-F1
#
_entry.id   AF-A0A6J6CNV3-F1
#
_cell.length_a   1.000
_cell.length_b   1.000
_cell.length_c   1.000
_cell.angle_alpha   90.00
_cell.angle_beta   90.00
_cell.angle_gamma   90.00
#
_symmetry.space_group_name_H-M   'P 1'
#
loop_
_entity.id
_entity.type
_entity.pdbx_description
1 polymer ?
#
loop_
_entity_poly.entity_id
_entity_poly.type
_entity_poly.pdbx_seq_one_letter_code
_entity_poly.pdbx_strand_id
1 'polypeptide(L)'
;MSSCYLLDSPEDNLDAIYDRYRDVARLSKHAGGIGLSYSRIRSRGSLIRGTNGLSNGIVPWLKTLDSSVAAVNQGGRRKGAACVYLETWHADIEAFLELKENTGDAARRTHNLNLSNWVPDLFMERVEQDWQWSLFDPKKVPHLVDLFGDEFREAYLQAENEGLFEEQVPARQLYSRMMRSLAETGNGWMTFKDASNLKCNQTGMNAADGTPNVVHLSNLCTEILEVTNQAETAVCNLGSVNLGAMVSPGKDGKLAFDYDRLAQVVQLAVPFLDRVVDINFYPTDAAGTSNSKWRPVGLGLMGLQDVFFKLRLAFDSDEARELSTRISEEIYFHALTASNKLAQASGSHGGWEETRAAKGDLQFDLWGVTPTDPARWATLKASIAEHGLRNSLLIAIAPTATIASIAGCYECIEPQVSNLFKRETLSGEFLQINAYLVRELQALGLWTEPVIAAIKRAEGSVQEVEEIPEDVRQLFRTAWEIPMRSLIDMAAGRGAFIDQSQSLNLFMESPTIGKLSSMYMHSWKQGLKTTYYLRSRPATRINKTTTGASGNTSGPSGGGVPATPLPTRETESESETESGEIAAQGDPTATYSDEEAIACSLENPDQCEACQ
;
A
#
# COMPACT_ATOMS: atom_id res chain seq x y z
N MET A 1 -6.09 10.14 15.83
CA MET A 1 -7.12 9.27 15.23
C MET A 1 -6.90 9.10 13.73
N SER A 2 -6.25 10.05 13.07
CA SER A 2 -5.73 9.88 11.71
C SER A 2 -4.55 8.91 11.67
N SER A 3 -4.45 8.12 10.59
CA SER A 3 -3.51 6.99 10.47
C SER A 3 -2.33 7.25 9.54
N CYS A 4 -2.47 8.18 8.59
CA CYS A 4 -1.44 8.47 7.59
C CYS A 4 -1.33 9.97 7.30
N TYR A 5 -0.11 10.41 6.97
CA TYR A 5 0.21 11.78 6.62
C TYR A 5 1.05 11.81 5.33
N LEU A 6 0.78 12.79 4.46
CA LEU A 6 1.52 12.99 3.21
C LEU A 6 2.13 14.38 3.24
N LEU A 7 3.45 14.45 3.07
CA LEU A 7 4.20 15.69 3.07
C LEU A 7 4.80 15.96 1.70
N ASP A 8 4.64 17.19 1.21
CA ASP A 8 5.33 17.63 0.00
C ASP A 8 6.85 17.64 0.23
N SER A 9 7.59 17.58 -0.88
CA SER A 9 9.03 17.69 -0.91
C SER A 9 9.47 18.99 -0.25
N PRO A 10 10.49 18.96 0.62
CA PRO A 10 11.02 20.20 1.19
C PRO A 10 11.52 21.12 0.07
N GLU A 11 11.45 22.43 0.31
CA GLU A 11 12.16 23.38 -0.54
C GLU A 11 13.67 23.09 -0.53
N ASP A 12 14.36 23.42 -1.62
CA ASP A 12 15.75 23.06 -1.87
C ASP A 12 16.77 23.92 -1.10
N ASN A 13 16.61 23.97 0.23
CA ASN A 13 17.48 24.65 1.17
C ASN A 13 17.59 23.88 2.50
N LEU A 14 18.64 24.17 3.27
CA LEU A 14 18.97 23.44 4.49
C LEU A 14 17.84 23.51 5.53
N ASP A 15 17.32 24.71 5.79
CA ASP A 15 16.33 24.94 6.85
C ASP A 15 15.02 24.20 6.54
N ALA A 16 14.54 24.27 5.30
CA ALA A 16 13.35 23.54 4.86
C ALA A 16 13.50 22.02 4.96
N ILE A 17 14.68 21.47 4.65
CA ILE A 17 14.94 20.03 4.79
C ILE A 17 14.86 19.61 6.27
N TYR A 18 15.49 20.36 7.19
CA TYR A 18 15.45 20.06 8.61
C TYR A 18 14.07 20.30 9.24
N ASP A 19 13.35 21.32 8.77
CA ASP A 19 11.96 21.56 9.15
C ASP A 19 11.07 20.39 8.73
N ARG A 20 11.27 19.83 7.54
CA ARG A 20 10.55 18.64 7.09
C ARG A 20 10.88 17.41 7.94
N TYR A 21 12.14 17.24 8.38
CA TYR A 21 12.48 16.17 9.33
C TYR A 21 11.80 16.36 10.70
N ARG A 22 11.73 17.60 11.18
CA ARG A 22 10.99 17.93 12.40
C ARG A 22 9.52 17.54 12.28
N ASP A 23 8.89 17.83 11.15
CA ASP A 23 7.50 17.46 10.90
C ASP A 23 7.32 15.95 10.87
N VAL A 24 8.16 15.23 10.11
CA VAL A 24 8.13 13.76 10.06
C VAL A 24 8.29 13.15 11.45
N ALA A 25 9.23 13.64 12.26
CA ALA A 25 9.43 13.16 13.62
C ALA A 25 8.20 13.41 14.52
N ARG A 26 7.57 14.59 14.42
CA ARG A 26 6.35 14.92 15.19
C ARG A 26 5.18 14.03 14.80
N LEU A 27 4.99 13.79 13.50
CA LEU A 27 3.90 12.95 12.99
C LEU A 27 4.13 11.48 13.35
N SER A 28 5.36 10.97 13.16
CA SER A 28 5.74 9.58 13.51
C SER A 28 5.59 9.31 15.01
N LYS A 29 5.93 10.27 15.88
CA LYS A 29 5.74 10.15 17.34
C LYS A 29 4.29 9.78 17.71
N HIS A 30 3.31 10.25 16.94
CA HIS A 30 1.89 9.98 17.17
C HIS A 30 1.34 8.83 16.32
N ALA A 31 2.20 7.86 15.97
CA ALA A 31 1.87 6.63 15.26
C ALA A 31 1.29 6.81 13.84
N GLY A 32 1.61 7.91 13.17
CA GLY A 32 1.23 8.13 11.78
C GLY A 32 2.19 7.47 10.80
N GLY A 33 1.66 6.72 9.83
CA GLY A 33 2.42 6.32 8.64
C GLY A 33 2.74 7.53 7.75
N ILE A 34 3.95 7.59 7.21
CA ILE A 34 4.44 8.78 6.48
C ILE A 34 4.60 8.49 4.99
N GLY A 35 4.05 9.35 4.14
CA GLY A 35 4.47 9.54 2.75
C GLY A 35 5.23 10.85 2.61
N LEU A 36 6.37 10.86 1.92
CA LEU A 36 7.17 12.06 1.69
C LEU A 36 7.67 12.11 0.23
N SER A 37 7.36 13.19 -0.48
CA SER A 37 7.96 13.45 -1.79
C SER A 37 9.38 13.98 -1.59
N TYR A 38 10.29 13.68 -2.52
CA TYR A 38 11.66 14.21 -2.48
C TYR A 38 12.14 14.79 -3.82
N SER A 39 11.21 15.06 -4.74
CA SER A 39 11.50 15.45 -6.11
C SER A 39 11.96 16.90 -6.31
N ARG A 40 11.85 17.78 -5.30
CA ARG A 40 12.31 19.20 -5.39
C ARG A 40 13.80 19.38 -5.05
N ILE A 41 14.42 18.43 -4.37
CA ILE A 41 15.79 18.56 -3.88
C ILE A 41 16.78 18.38 -5.02
N ARG A 42 17.76 19.28 -5.13
CA ARG A 42 18.76 19.24 -6.20
C ARG A 42 19.53 17.92 -6.24
N SER A 43 19.89 17.49 -7.44
CA SER A 43 20.63 16.24 -7.65
C SER A 43 22.12 16.34 -7.28
N ARG A 44 22.81 15.20 -7.28
CA ARG A 44 24.26 15.14 -7.06
C ARG A 44 25.01 15.92 -8.14
N GLY A 45 26.02 16.68 -7.73
CA GLY A 45 26.81 17.53 -8.63
C GLY A 45 26.23 18.93 -8.85
N SER A 46 25.02 19.21 -8.36
CA SER A 46 24.43 20.54 -8.46
C SER A 46 25.19 21.59 -7.64
N LEU A 47 25.47 22.76 -8.22
CA LEU A 47 26.22 23.84 -7.57
C LEU A 47 25.46 24.44 -6.36
N ILE A 48 26.11 24.57 -5.21
CA ILE A 48 25.60 25.27 -4.03
C ILE A 48 26.20 26.69 -4.00
N ARG A 49 25.42 27.70 -4.38
CA ARG A 49 25.92 29.08 -4.53
C ARG A 49 26.53 29.66 -3.25
N GLY A 50 25.94 29.38 -2.09
CA GLY A 50 26.39 29.96 -0.81
C GLY A 50 27.75 29.45 -0.33
N THR A 51 28.09 28.20 -0.62
CA THR A 51 29.35 27.56 -0.19
C THR A 51 30.34 27.32 -1.31
N ASN A 52 29.95 27.59 -2.56
CA ASN A 52 30.69 27.29 -3.78
C ASN A 52 31.11 25.81 -3.90
N GLY A 53 30.36 24.91 -3.25
CA GLY A 53 30.54 23.46 -3.31
C GLY A 53 29.53 22.78 -4.24
N LEU A 54 29.65 21.46 -4.40
CA LEU A 54 28.68 20.65 -5.15
C LEU A 54 27.81 19.83 -4.19
N SER A 55 26.54 19.65 -4.55
CA SER A 55 25.59 18.80 -3.81
C SER A 55 26.00 17.34 -3.88
N ASN A 56 25.77 16.61 -2.78
CA ASN A 56 25.91 15.15 -2.75
C ASN A 56 24.62 14.42 -3.20
N GLY A 57 23.59 15.18 -3.61
CA GLY A 57 22.30 14.65 -4.04
C GLY A 57 21.40 14.25 -2.89
N ILE A 58 20.36 13.48 -3.18
CA ILE A 58 19.31 13.10 -2.22
C ILE A 58 19.75 12.01 -1.22
N VAL A 59 20.73 11.17 -1.58
CA VAL A 59 21.09 9.98 -0.80
C VAL A 59 21.51 10.30 0.65
N PRO A 60 22.41 11.26 0.94
CA PRO A 60 22.81 11.56 2.32
C PRO A 60 21.66 12.13 3.16
N TRP A 61 20.76 12.89 2.52
CA TRP A 61 19.58 13.42 3.18
C TRP A 61 18.62 12.30 3.58
N LEU A 62 18.30 11.40 2.64
CA LEU A 62 17.47 10.23 2.91
C LEU A 62 18.12 9.28 3.93
N LYS A 63 19.45 9.17 3.98
CA LYS A 63 20.14 8.43 5.05
C LYS A 63 19.95 9.04 6.44
N THR A 64 19.91 10.36 6.51
CA THR A 64 19.62 11.08 7.76
C THR A 64 18.16 10.85 8.18
N LEU A 65 17.24 10.94 7.23
CA LEU A 65 15.83 10.64 7.44
C LEU A 65 15.60 9.19 7.90
N ASP A 66 16.26 8.21 7.29
CA ASP A 66 16.24 6.79 7.66
C ASP A 66 16.60 6.59 9.13
N SER A 67 17.67 7.26 9.58
CA SER A 67 18.12 7.22 10.97
C SER A 67 17.11 7.89 11.91
N SER A 68 16.47 8.98 11.47
CA SER A 68 15.42 9.66 12.24
C SER A 68 14.17 8.79 12.39
N VAL A 69 13.72 8.14 11.31
CA VAL A 69 12.57 7.22 11.32
C VAL A 69 12.85 6.02 12.24
N ALA A 70 14.07 5.48 12.20
CA ALA A 70 14.48 4.40 13.11
C ALA A 70 14.50 4.85 14.58
N ALA A 71 14.94 6.07 14.86
CA ALA A 71 14.99 6.61 16.22
C ALA A 71 13.60 6.94 16.79
N VAL A 72 12.67 7.42 15.96
CA VAL A 72 11.30 7.79 16.36
C VAL A 72 10.34 6.63 16.12
N ASN A 73 10.52 5.55 16.88
CA ASN A 73 9.76 4.29 16.80
C ASN A 73 8.42 4.31 17.57
N GLN A 74 7.62 5.38 17.38
CA GLN A 74 6.27 5.49 17.95
C GLN A 74 6.20 5.21 19.46
N GLY A 75 7.20 5.63 20.23
CA GLY A 75 7.29 5.40 21.68
C GLY A 75 7.59 3.95 22.06
N GLY A 76 8.37 3.22 21.24
CA GLY A 76 8.74 1.83 21.47
C GLY A 76 7.66 0.80 21.11
N ARG A 77 6.46 1.25 20.72
CA ARG A 77 5.34 0.36 20.42
C ARG A 77 5.40 -0.21 19.01
N ARG A 78 5.81 0.57 18.01
CA ARG A 78 5.83 0.15 16.60
C ARG A 78 7.01 0.78 15.86
N LYS A 79 7.62 0.06 14.91
CA LYS A 79 8.68 0.65 14.08
C LYS A 79 8.11 1.84 13.29
N GLY A 80 8.83 2.96 13.28
CA GLY A 80 8.49 4.08 12.41
C GLY A 80 8.55 3.62 10.95
N ALA A 81 7.59 4.06 10.14
CA ALA A 81 7.49 3.66 8.74
C ALA A 81 7.23 4.89 7.88
N ALA A 82 8.09 5.10 6.88
CA ALA A 82 7.98 6.19 5.92
C ALA A 82 8.21 5.65 4.51
N CYS A 83 7.40 6.06 3.55
CA CYS A 83 7.62 5.83 2.14
C CYS A 83 8.05 7.14 1.45
N VAL A 84 9.18 7.08 0.75
CA VAL A 84 9.70 8.21 -0.03
C VAL A 84 9.28 8.04 -1.48
N TYR A 85 8.76 9.11 -2.07
CA TYR A 85 8.34 9.18 -3.46
C TYR A 85 9.32 10.03 -4.27
N LEU A 86 9.73 9.53 -5.43
CA LEU A 86 10.60 10.25 -6.35
C LEU A 86 10.07 10.14 -7.78
N GLU A 87 10.07 11.27 -8.50
CA GLU A 87 9.73 11.27 -9.92
C GLU A 87 10.84 10.66 -10.78
N THR A 88 10.45 9.90 -11.80
CA THR A 88 11.41 9.09 -12.58
C THR A 88 12.36 9.89 -13.47
N TRP A 89 12.12 11.18 -13.68
CA TRP A 89 13.04 12.09 -14.39
C TRP A 89 14.12 12.68 -13.47
N HIS A 90 14.05 12.47 -12.16
CA HIS A 90 15.02 13.04 -11.24
C HIS A 90 16.43 12.45 -11.48
N ALA A 91 17.47 13.28 -11.55
CA ALA A 91 18.82 12.81 -11.90
C ALA A 91 19.47 11.82 -10.91
N ASP A 92 19.00 11.79 -9.67
CA ASP A 92 19.42 10.76 -8.69
C ASP A 92 18.55 9.48 -8.70
N ILE A 93 17.64 9.28 -9.68
CA ILE A 93 16.70 8.13 -9.69
C ILE A 93 17.39 6.77 -9.62
N GLU A 94 18.54 6.60 -10.28
CA GLU A 94 19.26 5.31 -10.22
C GLU A 94 19.82 5.05 -8.82
N ALA A 95 20.40 6.07 -8.19
CA ALA A 95 20.91 5.97 -6.82
C ALA A 95 19.78 5.77 -5.80
N PHE A 96 18.58 6.31 -6.09
CA PHE A 96 17.38 6.08 -5.29
C PHE A 96 16.95 4.61 -5.31
N LEU A 97 16.96 3.95 -6.47
CA LEU A 97 16.60 2.53 -6.60
C LEU A 97 17.55 1.58 -5.84
N GLU A 98 18.78 2.02 -5.58
CA GLU A 98 19.81 1.25 -4.86
C GLU A 98 19.68 1.35 -3.32
N LEU A 99 18.82 2.24 -2.80
CA LEU A 99 18.78 2.57 -1.37
C LEU A 99 18.37 1.37 -0.48
N LYS A 100 17.63 0.39 -1.00
CA LYS A 100 17.25 -0.83 -0.26
C LYS A 100 18.00 -2.09 -0.67
N GLU A 101 18.98 -2.00 -1.56
CA GLU A 101 19.78 -3.15 -1.92
C GLU A 101 20.55 -3.68 -0.70
N ASN A 102 20.54 -5.00 -0.53
CA ASN A 102 21.26 -5.66 0.58
C ASN A 102 22.78 -5.68 0.37
N THR A 103 23.26 -5.39 -0.83
CA THR A 103 24.68 -5.35 -1.18
C THR A 103 25.12 -3.91 -1.45
N GLY A 104 26.44 -3.67 -1.47
CA GLY A 104 27.03 -2.35 -1.70
C GLY A 104 27.38 -1.59 -0.42
N ASP A 105 27.54 -0.26 -0.54
CA ASP A 105 27.96 0.60 0.57
C ASP A 105 26.82 0.88 1.56
N ALA A 106 26.92 0.33 2.77
CA ALA A 106 25.94 0.48 3.84
C ALA A 106 25.68 1.93 4.25
N ALA A 107 26.65 2.84 4.08
CA ALA A 107 26.47 4.27 4.36
C ALA A 107 25.43 4.93 3.43
N ARG A 108 25.14 4.29 2.29
CA ARG A 108 24.19 4.76 1.27
C ARG A 108 22.88 3.98 1.26
N ARG A 109 22.62 3.11 2.25
CA ARG A 109 21.39 2.31 2.33
C ARG A 109 20.40 2.85 3.35
N THR A 110 19.12 2.75 3.07
CA THR A 110 18.00 3.22 3.91
C THR A 110 16.98 2.10 4.14
N HIS A 111 17.34 1.10 4.94
CA HIS A 111 16.49 -0.08 5.15
C HIS A 111 15.18 0.23 5.91
N ASN A 112 15.12 1.34 6.66
CA ASN A 112 13.95 1.75 7.42
C ASN A 112 12.96 2.59 6.59
N LEU A 113 13.37 3.07 5.42
CA LEU A 113 12.51 3.78 4.47
C LEU A 113 11.98 2.82 3.40
N ASN A 114 10.71 2.94 3.04
CA ASN A 114 10.16 2.35 1.82
C ASN A 114 10.30 3.32 0.65
N LEU A 115 10.29 2.80 -0.57
CA LEU A 115 10.54 3.58 -1.78
C LEU A 115 9.41 3.38 -2.79
N SER A 116 8.99 4.47 -3.42
CA SER A 116 8.02 4.44 -4.52
C SER A 116 8.42 5.39 -5.64
N ASN A 117 8.18 4.94 -6.88
CA ASN A 117 8.38 5.74 -8.09
C ASN A 117 7.08 6.47 -8.41
N TRP A 118 7.14 7.79 -8.57
CA TRP A 118 6.04 8.64 -9.05
C TRP A 118 6.20 8.83 -10.57
N VAL A 119 5.48 8.01 -11.33
CA VAL A 119 5.77 7.76 -12.75
C VAL A 119 4.84 8.57 -13.65
N PRO A 120 5.35 9.50 -14.49
CA PRO A 120 4.55 10.16 -15.52
C PRO A 120 4.27 9.21 -16.70
N ASP A 121 3.15 9.40 -17.38
CA ASP A 121 2.72 8.61 -18.54
C ASP A 121 3.76 8.71 -19.66
N LEU A 122 4.36 9.88 -19.85
CA LEU A 122 5.43 10.09 -20.84
C LEU A 122 6.58 9.08 -20.65
N PHE A 123 6.97 8.76 -19.41
CA PHE A 123 8.02 7.77 -19.16
C PHE A 123 7.58 6.38 -19.64
N MET A 124 6.36 5.97 -19.32
CA MET A 124 5.82 4.66 -19.73
C MET A 124 5.70 4.54 -21.25
N GLU A 125 5.31 5.61 -21.93
CA GLU A 125 5.31 5.69 -23.40
C GLU A 125 6.74 5.55 -23.97
N ARG A 126 7.73 6.23 -23.38
CA ARG A 126 9.13 6.10 -23.81
C ARG A 126 9.66 4.69 -23.62
N VAL A 127 9.26 4.01 -22.55
CA VAL A 127 9.59 2.59 -22.32
C VAL A 127 8.99 1.71 -23.42
N GLU A 128 7.72 1.91 -23.76
CA GLU A 128 7.05 1.14 -24.81
C GLU A 128 7.72 1.35 -26.17
N GLN A 129 8.00 2.61 -26.53
CA GLN A 129 8.56 3.02 -27.82
C GLN A 129 10.09 2.87 -27.95
N ASP A 130 10.77 2.44 -26.87
CA ASP A 130 12.24 2.32 -26.81
C ASP A 130 12.98 3.63 -27.05
N TRP A 131 12.46 4.72 -26.47
CA TRP A 131 13.03 6.05 -26.57
C TRP A 131 14.01 6.37 -25.43
N GLN A 132 14.80 7.42 -25.62
CA GLN A 132 15.65 7.98 -24.56
C GLN A 132 14.80 8.66 -23.49
N TRP A 133 15.25 8.67 -22.25
CA TRP A 133 14.67 9.38 -21.12
C TRP A 133 15.73 10.29 -20.53
N SER A 134 15.38 11.55 -20.30
CA SER A 134 16.28 12.58 -19.81
C SER A 134 16.11 12.76 -18.31
N LEU A 135 17.25 12.85 -17.64
CA LEU A 135 17.38 12.97 -16.21
C LEU A 135 17.78 14.41 -15.87
N PHE A 136 16.99 15.08 -15.04
CA PHE A 136 17.17 16.50 -14.74
C PHE A 136 17.52 16.73 -13.27
N ASP A 137 18.34 17.77 -13.02
CA ASP A 137 18.43 18.42 -11.70
C ASP A 137 17.19 19.31 -11.50
N PRO A 138 16.35 19.08 -10.47
CA PRO A 138 15.19 19.91 -10.18
C PRO A 138 15.51 21.41 -10.09
N LYS A 139 16.74 21.77 -9.72
CA LYS A 139 17.17 23.17 -9.68
C LYS A 139 17.15 23.86 -11.06
N LYS A 140 17.35 23.11 -12.16
CA LYS A 140 17.28 23.63 -13.53
C LYS A 140 15.85 23.67 -14.06
N VAL A 141 14.98 22.79 -13.55
CA VAL A 141 13.60 22.60 -14.03
C VAL A 141 12.59 22.57 -12.86
N PRO A 142 12.58 23.58 -11.97
CA PRO A 142 11.86 23.49 -10.69
C PRO A 142 10.33 23.41 -10.83
N HIS A 143 9.80 23.74 -12.01
CA HIS A 143 8.37 23.72 -12.30
C HIS A 143 7.83 22.32 -12.63
N LEU A 144 8.67 21.37 -13.05
CA LEU A 144 8.19 20.04 -13.52
C LEU A 144 7.43 19.25 -12.45
N VAL A 145 7.79 19.42 -11.17
CA VAL A 145 7.12 18.76 -10.04
C VAL A 145 5.67 19.21 -9.88
N ASP A 146 5.34 20.42 -10.32
CA ASP A 146 4.02 21.05 -10.18
C ASP A 146 3.18 20.96 -11.46
N LEU A 147 3.61 20.13 -12.43
CA LEU A 147 2.89 19.88 -13.67
C LEU A 147 2.57 18.39 -13.80
N PHE A 148 1.50 18.04 -14.49
CA PHE A 148 1.13 16.66 -14.84
C PHE A 148 0.44 16.64 -16.22
N GLY A 149 0.27 15.44 -16.80
CA GLY A 149 -0.39 15.26 -18.09
C GLY A 149 0.31 16.01 -19.23
N ASP A 150 -0.47 16.66 -20.08
CA ASP A 150 0.04 17.36 -21.26
C ASP A 150 0.94 18.55 -20.90
N GLU A 151 0.63 19.29 -19.83
CA GLU A 151 1.47 20.42 -19.38
C GLU A 151 2.87 19.94 -18.95
N PHE A 152 2.94 18.82 -18.22
CA PHE A 152 4.22 18.20 -17.88
C PHE A 152 4.96 17.75 -19.13
N ARG A 153 4.28 17.09 -20.06
CA ARG A 153 4.86 16.62 -21.31
C ARG A 153 5.50 17.76 -22.10
N GLU A 154 4.77 18.86 -22.30
CA GLU A 154 5.26 20.02 -23.05
C GLU A 154 6.50 20.63 -22.39
N ALA A 155 6.42 20.88 -21.07
CA ALA A 155 7.53 21.45 -20.31
C ALA A 155 8.78 20.55 -20.29
N TYR A 156 8.58 19.24 -20.12
CA TYR A 156 9.65 18.25 -20.14
C TYR A 156 10.33 18.21 -21.52
N LEU A 157 9.57 18.15 -22.61
CA LEU A 157 10.12 18.14 -23.98
C LEU A 157 10.83 19.46 -24.32
N GLN A 158 10.32 20.59 -23.84
CA GLN A 158 11.00 21.88 -23.99
C GLN A 158 12.35 21.87 -23.26
N ALA A 159 12.40 21.42 -22.01
CA ALA A 159 13.65 21.32 -21.24
C ALA A 159 14.68 20.39 -21.89
N GLU A 160 14.23 19.31 -22.53
CA GLU A 160 15.11 18.44 -23.35
C GLU A 160 15.67 19.18 -24.56
N ASN A 161 14.83 19.91 -25.30
CA ASN A 161 15.27 20.68 -26.48
C ASN A 161 16.25 21.80 -26.12
N GLU A 162 16.10 22.39 -24.93
CA GLU A 162 17.01 23.39 -24.38
C GLU A 162 18.31 22.79 -23.81
N GLY A 163 18.43 21.46 -23.74
CA GLY A 163 19.61 20.76 -23.24
C GLY A 163 19.82 20.91 -21.73
N LEU A 164 18.74 21.04 -20.96
CA LEU A 164 18.81 21.25 -19.51
C LEU A 164 19.07 19.97 -18.69
N PHE A 165 19.05 18.80 -19.32
CA PHE A 165 19.28 17.51 -18.66
C PHE A 165 20.73 17.34 -18.19
N GLU A 166 20.93 16.50 -17.17
CA GLU A 166 22.25 16.04 -16.74
C GLU A 166 22.70 14.82 -17.55
N GLU A 167 21.77 13.92 -17.86
CA GLU A 167 22.03 12.67 -18.59
C GLU A 167 20.80 12.23 -19.40
N GLN A 168 21.01 11.46 -20.47
CA GLN A 168 19.96 10.72 -21.16
C GLN A 168 20.25 9.22 -21.12
N VAL A 169 19.25 8.43 -20.74
CA VAL A 169 19.33 6.97 -20.64
C VAL A 169 18.22 6.31 -21.46
N PRO A 170 18.43 5.12 -22.04
CA PRO A 170 17.33 4.37 -22.65
C PRO A 170 16.22 4.09 -21.62
N ALA A 171 14.98 4.49 -21.90
CA ALA A 171 13.88 4.37 -20.94
C ALA A 171 13.66 2.91 -20.49
N ARG A 172 13.80 1.95 -21.42
CA ARG A 172 13.72 0.50 -21.13
C ARG A 172 14.80 0.02 -20.17
N GLN A 173 15.99 0.63 -20.19
CA GLN A 173 17.06 0.28 -19.27
C GLN A 173 16.71 0.70 -17.85
N LEU A 174 16.29 1.96 -17.66
CA LEU A 174 15.84 2.46 -16.35
C LEU A 174 14.65 1.63 -15.83
N TYR A 175 13.65 1.38 -16.66
CA TYR A 175 12.51 0.54 -16.30
C TYR A 175 12.92 -0.88 -15.89
N SER A 176 13.86 -1.49 -16.61
CA SER A 176 14.41 -2.81 -16.25
C SER A 176 15.14 -2.79 -14.89
N ARG A 177 15.81 -1.68 -14.54
CA ARG A 177 16.42 -1.49 -13.21
C ARG A 177 15.34 -1.34 -12.12
N MET A 178 14.26 -0.60 -12.38
CA MET A 178 13.12 -0.50 -11.45
C MET A 178 12.51 -1.88 -11.17
N MET A 179 12.25 -2.67 -12.21
CA MET A 179 11.71 -4.04 -12.07
C MET A 179 12.66 -4.96 -11.30
N ARG A 180 13.98 -4.81 -11.49
CA ARG A 180 14.98 -5.56 -10.74
C ARG A 180 14.96 -5.19 -9.26
N SER A 181 15.00 -3.90 -8.93
CA SER A 181 14.94 -3.43 -7.54
C SER A 181 13.69 -3.95 -6.84
N LEU A 182 12.55 -3.92 -7.52
CA LEU A 182 11.28 -4.44 -7.01
C LEU A 182 11.30 -5.96 -6.81
N ALA A 183 11.90 -6.72 -7.72
CA ALA A 183 12.05 -8.18 -7.59
C ALA A 183 12.98 -8.58 -6.44
N GLU A 184 14.06 -7.83 -6.22
CA GLU A 184 15.10 -8.15 -5.24
C GLU A 184 14.76 -7.67 -3.83
N THR A 185 14.05 -6.54 -3.70
CA THR A 185 13.83 -5.86 -2.41
C THR A 185 12.36 -5.69 -2.02
N GLY A 186 11.42 -5.98 -2.93
CA GLY A 186 9.99 -5.69 -2.74
C GLY A 186 9.67 -4.19 -2.64
N ASN A 187 10.64 -3.30 -2.94
CA ASN A 187 10.52 -1.85 -2.86
C ASN A 187 10.83 -1.18 -4.21
N GLY A 188 10.51 0.11 -4.33
CA GLY A 188 10.46 0.78 -5.63
C GLY A 188 9.10 0.54 -6.28
N TRP A 189 8.02 0.75 -5.51
CA TRP A 189 6.66 0.56 -5.97
C TRP A 189 6.33 1.43 -7.18
N MET A 190 5.33 1.03 -7.95
CA MET A 190 4.92 1.73 -9.17
C MET A 190 3.64 2.51 -8.90
N THR A 191 3.73 3.83 -8.91
CA THR A 191 2.59 4.73 -8.76
C THR A 191 2.56 5.73 -9.91
N PHE A 192 1.38 6.00 -10.46
CA PHE A 192 1.23 6.69 -11.74
C PHE A 192 0.75 8.12 -11.52
N LYS A 193 1.65 9.07 -11.77
CA LYS A 193 1.47 10.51 -11.51
C LYS A 193 0.25 11.07 -12.23
N ASP A 194 0.17 10.83 -13.54
CA ASP A 194 -0.83 11.45 -14.39
C ASP A 194 -2.21 10.87 -14.13
N ALA A 195 -2.33 9.54 -14.05
CA ALA A 195 -3.59 8.89 -13.64
C ALA A 195 -4.08 9.36 -12.26
N SER A 196 -3.16 9.59 -11.32
CA SER A 196 -3.49 10.08 -9.98
C SER A 196 -3.99 11.52 -10.01
N ASN A 197 -3.33 12.41 -10.75
CA ASN A 197 -3.69 13.82 -10.83
C ASN A 197 -4.92 14.08 -11.71
N LEU A 198 -5.00 13.48 -12.89
CA LEU A 198 -6.13 13.65 -13.84
C LEU A 198 -7.46 13.17 -13.25
N LYS A 199 -7.39 12.23 -12.29
CA LYS A 199 -8.56 11.56 -11.69
C LYS A 199 -8.66 11.79 -10.19
N CYS A 200 -8.11 12.89 -9.68
CA CYS A 200 -8.28 13.34 -8.31
C CYS A 200 -9.24 14.52 -8.27
N ASN A 201 -10.21 14.49 -7.34
CA ASN A 201 -11.21 15.54 -7.22
C ASN A 201 -10.59 16.90 -6.82
N GLN A 202 -9.48 16.91 -6.09
CA GLN A 202 -8.82 18.12 -5.56
C GLN A 202 -7.99 18.87 -6.61
N THR A 203 -7.72 18.29 -7.79
CA THR A 203 -6.89 18.90 -8.85
C THR A 203 -7.74 19.60 -9.93
N GLY A 204 -8.98 19.97 -9.60
CA GLY A 204 -9.93 20.52 -10.59
C GLY A 204 -9.62 21.94 -11.04
N MET A 205 -9.02 22.74 -10.16
CA MET A 205 -8.56 24.11 -10.39
C MET A 205 -7.37 24.42 -9.50
N ASN A 206 -6.64 25.50 -9.82
CA ASN A 206 -5.65 26.08 -8.92
C ASN A 206 -6.31 26.69 -7.68
N ALA A 207 -5.55 26.81 -6.60
CA ALA A 207 -5.95 27.53 -5.42
C ALA A 207 -6.21 29.01 -5.73
N ALA A 208 -6.97 29.69 -4.85
CA ALA A 208 -7.34 31.09 -5.03
C ALA A 208 -6.15 32.06 -5.16
N ASP A 209 -4.99 31.71 -4.63
CA ASP A 209 -3.74 32.48 -4.74
C ASP A 209 -2.93 32.19 -6.02
N GLY A 210 -3.45 31.31 -6.89
CA GLY A 210 -2.81 30.91 -8.14
C GLY A 210 -1.90 29.68 -8.01
N THR A 211 -1.69 29.15 -6.81
CA THR A 211 -0.88 27.94 -6.59
C THR A 211 -1.56 26.73 -7.24
N PRO A 212 -0.86 25.90 -8.03
CA PRO A 212 -1.46 24.74 -8.65
C PRO A 212 -1.81 23.68 -7.60
N ASN A 213 -3.01 23.11 -7.70
CA ASN A 213 -3.40 21.97 -6.88
C ASN A 213 -2.92 20.67 -7.53
N VAL A 214 -1.82 20.14 -7.01
CA VAL A 214 -1.13 18.94 -7.53
C VAL A 214 -0.97 17.91 -6.43
N VAL A 215 -1.15 16.65 -6.79
CA VAL A 215 -0.80 15.49 -5.97
C VAL A 215 0.63 15.07 -6.33
N HIS A 216 1.57 15.29 -5.41
CA HIS A 216 2.99 15.00 -5.62
C HIS A 216 3.42 13.59 -5.22
N LEU A 217 2.56 12.87 -4.50
CA LEU A 217 2.85 11.57 -3.89
C LEU A 217 1.58 10.85 -3.45
N SER A 218 1.76 9.61 -3.00
CA SER A 218 0.78 8.92 -2.15
C SER A 218 1.31 8.72 -0.73
N ASN A 219 0.55 8.06 0.15
CA ASN A 219 0.94 7.79 1.54
C ASN A 219 1.84 6.54 1.68
N LEU A 220 2.08 6.10 2.90
CA LEU A 220 2.84 4.88 3.21
C LEU A 220 2.29 3.62 2.49
N CYS A 221 0.98 3.54 2.30
CA CYS A 221 0.31 2.34 1.77
C CYS A 221 -0.24 2.52 0.35
N THR A 222 0.05 3.63 -0.31
CA THR A 222 -0.29 3.93 -1.72
C THR A 222 -1.79 4.12 -2.05
N GLU A 223 -2.69 4.19 -1.07
CA GLU A 223 -4.13 4.36 -1.29
C GLU A 223 -4.61 5.82 -1.26
N ILE A 224 -3.85 6.71 -0.62
CA ILE A 224 -4.26 8.12 -0.41
C ILE A 224 -3.62 9.03 -1.45
N LEU A 225 -4.44 9.86 -2.08
CA LEU A 225 -4.02 10.78 -3.14
C LEU A 225 -4.66 12.13 -2.89
N GLU A 226 -3.93 12.95 -2.14
CA GLU A 226 -4.38 14.25 -1.67
C GLU A 226 -3.34 15.31 -2.06
N VAL A 227 -3.81 16.53 -2.34
CA VAL A 227 -2.98 17.68 -2.66
C VAL A 227 -2.11 18.02 -1.45
N THR A 228 -0.84 18.26 -1.73
CA THR A 228 0.15 18.68 -0.72
C THR A 228 0.90 19.90 -1.21
N ASN A 229 1.32 20.75 -0.27
CA ASN A 229 2.24 21.84 -0.55
C ASN A 229 3.02 22.17 0.73
N GLN A 230 3.79 23.27 0.74
CA GLN A 230 4.57 23.64 1.92
C GLN A 230 3.70 24.01 3.14
N ALA A 231 2.48 24.50 2.92
CA ALA A 231 1.52 24.89 3.96
C ALA A 231 0.49 23.79 4.30
N GLU A 232 0.32 22.78 3.43
CA GLU A 232 -0.69 21.74 3.55
C GLU A 232 -0.05 20.34 3.61
N THR A 233 -0.15 19.70 4.78
CA THR A 233 0.17 18.28 4.96
C THR A 233 -1.13 17.49 4.92
N ALA A 234 -1.30 16.64 3.93
CA ALA A 234 -2.51 15.83 3.78
C ALA A 234 -2.65 14.80 4.92
N VAL A 235 -3.88 14.50 5.30
CA VAL A 235 -4.20 13.70 6.50
C VAL A 235 -5.32 12.73 6.20
N CYS A 236 -5.07 11.46 6.47
CA CYS A 236 -6.05 10.42 6.20
C CYS A 236 -6.82 9.94 7.44
N ASN A 237 -8.15 9.95 7.34
CA ASN A 237 -9.08 9.38 8.31
C ASN A 237 -9.73 8.12 7.72
N LEU A 238 -9.32 6.94 8.21
CA LEU A 238 -9.66 5.67 7.60
C LEU A 238 -10.80 4.93 8.32
N GLY A 239 -11.62 4.25 7.53
CA GLY A 239 -12.58 3.23 7.99
C GLY A 239 -12.69 2.12 6.95
N SER A 240 -13.23 0.94 7.31
CA SER A 240 -13.42 -0.14 6.34
C SER A 240 -14.70 -0.92 6.58
N VAL A 241 -15.45 -1.19 5.50
CA VAL A 241 -16.66 -1.99 5.54
C VAL A 241 -16.33 -3.47 5.39
N ASN A 242 -16.82 -4.32 6.30
CA ASN A 242 -16.74 -5.78 6.15
C ASN A 242 -17.78 -6.26 5.13
N LEU A 243 -17.35 -6.51 3.89
CA LEU A 243 -18.22 -6.96 2.82
C LEU A 243 -18.77 -8.36 3.05
N GLY A 244 -18.00 -9.24 3.72
CA GLY A 244 -18.45 -10.57 4.08
C GLY A 244 -19.72 -10.55 4.94
N ALA A 245 -19.92 -9.51 5.76
CA ALA A 245 -21.14 -9.34 6.56
C ALA A 245 -22.35 -8.83 5.75
N MET A 246 -22.16 -8.47 4.48
CA MET A 246 -23.20 -8.01 3.55
C MET A 246 -23.71 -9.14 2.65
N VAL A 247 -23.51 -10.40 3.04
CA VAL A 247 -24.05 -11.56 2.34
C VAL A 247 -25.07 -12.26 3.23
N SER A 248 -26.31 -12.33 2.77
CA SER A 248 -27.44 -12.89 3.51
C SER A 248 -28.33 -13.73 2.61
N PRO A 249 -29.18 -14.63 3.17
CA PRO A 249 -30.20 -15.31 2.38
C PRO A 249 -31.18 -14.30 1.76
N GLY A 250 -31.34 -14.39 0.44
CA GLY A 250 -32.35 -13.67 -0.32
C GLY A 250 -33.74 -14.26 -0.13
N LYS A 251 -34.73 -13.69 -0.84
CA LYS A 251 -36.14 -14.12 -0.75
C LYS A 251 -36.38 -15.57 -1.18
N ASP A 252 -35.50 -16.11 -2.02
CA ASP A 252 -35.51 -17.50 -2.50
C ASP A 252 -34.69 -18.46 -1.61
N GLY A 253 -34.16 -17.96 -0.49
CA GLY A 253 -33.33 -18.71 0.45
C GLY A 253 -31.88 -18.90 0.01
N LYS A 254 -31.48 -18.44 -1.19
CA LYS A 254 -30.08 -18.49 -1.65
C LYS A 254 -29.30 -17.30 -1.11
N LEU A 255 -28.02 -17.48 -0.82
CA LEU A 255 -27.16 -16.37 -0.42
C LEU A 255 -27.03 -15.37 -1.57
N ALA A 256 -27.20 -14.09 -1.26
CA ALA A 256 -27.04 -12.97 -2.18
C ALA A 256 -26.35 -11.80 -1.45
N PHE A 257 -25.78 -10.88 -2.23
CA PHE A 257 -25.23 -9.65 -1.69
C PHE A 257 -26.35 -8.66 -1.34
N ASP A 258 -26.34 -8.14 -0.11
CA ASP A 258 -27.33 -7.23 0.44
C ASP A 258 -26.90 -5.77 0.24
N TYR A 259 -27.35 -5.20 -0.87
CA TYR A 259 -27.08 -3.80 -1.23
C TYR A 259 -27.79 -2.80 -0.30
N ASP A 260 -28.96 -3.16 0.24
CA ASP A 260 -29.69 -2.27 1.17
C ASP A 260 -28.93 -2.15 2.49
N ARG A 261 -28.37 -3.26 2.98
CA ARG A 261 -27.52 -3.25 4.18
C ARG A 261 -26.22 -2.50 3.93
N LEU A 262 -25.58 -2.70 2.78
CA LEU A 262 -24.40 -1.93 2.38
C LEU A 262 -24.69 -0.42 2.41
N ALA A 263 -25.81 0.00 1.80
CA ALA A 263 -26.23 1.39 1.75
C ALA A 263 -26.38 2.02 3.14
N GLN A 264 -27.02 1.29 4.07
CA GLN A 264 -27.19 1.74 5.46
C GLN A 264 -25.84 1.90 6.17
N VAL A 265 -24.95 0.93 6.01
CA VAL A 265 -23.63 0.94 6.69
C VAL A 265 -22.75 2.06 6.15
N VAL A 266 -22.70 2.26 4.83
CA VAL A 266 -21.91 3.33 4.21
C VAL A 266 -22.43 4.70 4.64
N GLN A 267 -23.75 4.93 4.59
CA GLN A 267 -24.34 6.21 5.01
C GLN A 267 -24.19 6.49 6.50
N LEU A 268 -23.98 5.46 7.33
CA LEU A 268 -23.67 5.62 8.75
C LEU A 268 -22.17 5.88 8.98
N ALA A 269 -21.29 5.24 8.20
CA ALA A 269 -19.84 5.34 8.39
C ALA A 269 -19.28 6.71 7.99
N VAL A 270 -19.76 7.32 6.89
CA VAL A 270 -19.25 8.60 6.40
C VAL A 270 -19.37 9.73 7.42
N PRO A 271 -20.51 9.95 8.11
CA PRO A 271 -20.61 10.94 9.18
C PRO A 271 -19.64 10.70 10.34
N PHE A 272 -19.33 9.45 10.69
CA PHE A 272 -18.32 9.17 11.71
C PHE A 272 -16.92 9.58 11.27
N LEU A 273 -16.55 9.28 10.03
CA LEU A 273 -15.27 9.71 9.46
C LEU A 273 -15.17 11.23 9.35
N ASP A 274 -16.22 11.91 8.87
CA ASP A 274 -16.26 13.38 8.83
C ASP A 274 -16.13 13.98 10.22
N ARG A 275 -16.75 13.37 11.23
CA ARG A 275 -16.64 13.87 12.61
C ARG A 275 -15.23 13.74 13.17
N VAL A 276 -14.48 12.71 12.79
CA VAL A 276 -13.07 12.54 13.19
C VAL A 276 -12.25 13.76 12.77
N VAL A 277 -12.52 14.37 11.61
CA VAL A 277 -11.83 15.60 11.15
C VAL A 277 -11.90 16.71 12.21
N ASP A 278 -13.04 16.89 12.88
CA ASP A 278 -13.23 17.97 13.84
C ASP A 278 -12.60 17.69 15.21
N ILE A 279 -12.57 16.43 15.63
CA ILE A 279 -12.13 16.03 16.97
C ILE A 279 -10.67 15.55 17.01
N ASN A 280 -10.03 15.38 15.85
CA ASN A 280 -8.68 14.89 15.76
C ASN A 280 -7.67 15.92 16.28
N PHE A 281 -6.63 15.42 16.96
CA PHE A 281 -5.46 16.22 17.32
C PHE A 281 -4.44 16.16 16.17
N TYR A 282 -4.08 17.32 15.61
CA TYR A 282 -3.09 17.44 14.54
C TYR A 282 -1.72 17.79 15.12
N PRO A 283 -0.67 16.97 14.88
CA PRO A 283 0.66 17.24 15.41
C PRO A 283 1.39 18.44 14.78
N THR A 284 0.91 18.92 13.62
CA THR A 284 1.44 20.08 12.90
C THR A 284 0.30 20.98 12.42
N ASP A 285 0.55 22.29 12.32
CA ASP A 285 -0.44 23.26 11.86
C ASP A 285 -0.81 23.04 10.38
N ALA A 286 0.16 22.60 9.56
CA ALA A 286 -0.05 22.26 8.15
C ALA A 286 -1.05 21.11 7.98
N ALA A 287 -1.05 20.14 8.88
CA ALA A 287 -2.00 19.02 8.90
C ALA A 287 -3.43 19.49 9.26
N GLY A 288 -3.54 20.36 10.27
CA GLY A 288 -4.82 20.95 10.65
C GLY A 288 -5.40 21.85 9.56
N THR A 289 -4.56 22.61 8.87
CA THR A 289 -4.94 23.50 7.76
C THR A 289 -5.50 22.70 6.59
N SER A 290 -4.75 21.70 6.10
CA SER A 290 -5.17 20.85 4.98
C SER A 290 -6.49 20.14 5.27
N ASN A 291 -6.60 19.46 6.42
CA ASN A 291 -7.79 18.67 6.72
C ASN A 291 -9.02 19.55 6.98
N SER A 292 -8.85 20.80 7.46
CA SER A 292 -9.96 21.76 7.59
C SER A 292 -10.46 22.27 6.24
N LYS A 293 -9.55 22.50 5.27
CA LYS A 293 -9.89 22.97 3.92
C LYS A 293 -10.61 21.90 3.10
N TRP A 294 -10.04 20.70 3.05
CA TRP A 294 -10.47 19.64 2.14
C TRP A 294 -11.42 18.63 2.78
N ARG A 295 -11.28 18.38 4.08
CA ARG A 295 -12.03 17.37 4.85
C ARG A 295 -12.06 15.97 4.20
N PRO A 296 -10.95 15.45 3.65
CA PRO A 296 -10.94 14.12 3.05
C PRO A 296 -11.15 13.02 4.10
N VAL A 297 -11.76 11.93 3.64
CA VAL A 297 -11.88 10.68 4.38
C VAL A 297 -11.55 9.50 3.46
N GLY A 298 -11.20 8.36 4.05
CA GLY A 298 -10.91 7.13 3.32
C GLY A 298 -11.75 5.98 3.84
N LEU A 299 -12.92 5.79 3.25
CA LEU A 299 -13.75 4.62 3.46
C LEU A 299 -13.28 3.51 2.52
N GLY A 300 -12.58 2.54 3.08
CA GLY A 300 -12.17 1.31 2.41
C GLY A 300 -13.16 0.17 2.60
N LEU A 301 -12.70 -1.03 2.27
CA LEU A 301 -13.46 -2.25 2.43
C LEU A 301 -12.53 -3.43 2.75
N MET A 302 -13.08 -4.47 3.35
CA MET A 302 -12.41 -5.73 3.67
C MET A 302 -13.35 -6.91 3.45
N GLY A 303 -12.79 -8.11 3.35
CA GLY A 303 -13.56 -9.35 3.18
C GLY A 303 -14.16 -9.52 1.80
N LEU A 304 -13.53 -9.00 0.73
CA LEU A 304 -13.99 -9.25 -0.65
C LEU A 304 -13.94 -10.76 -0.97
N GLN A 305 -12.87 -11.44 -0.57
CA GLN A 305 -12.73 -12.88 -0.74
C GLN A 305 -13.82 -13.66 0.02
N ASP A 306 -14.28 -13.18 1.19
CA ASP A 306 -15.41 -13.79 1.92
C ASP A 306 -16.70 -13.76 1.10
N VAL A 307 -16.96 -12.64 0.41
CA VAL A 307 -18.13 -12.52 -0.47
C VAL A 307 -18.09 -13.59 -1.54
N PHE A 308 -16.94 -13.71 -2.22
CA PHE A 308 -16.77 -14.69 -3.29
C PHE A 308 -16.89 -16.13 -2.80
N PHE A 309 -16.35 -16.47 -1.62
CA PHE A 309 -16.58 -17.80 -1.04
C PHE A 309 -18.04 -18.07 -0.71
N LYS A 310 -18.74 -17.11 -0.10
CA LYS A 310 -20.16 -17.29 0.27
C LYS A 310 -21.07 -17.41 -0.95
N LEU A 311 -20.75 -16.71 -2.03
CA LEU A 311 -21.50 -16.74 -3.28
C LEU A 311 -20.98 -17.77 -4.29
N ARG A 312 -19.94 -18.53 -3.92
CA ARG A 312 -19.27 -19.55 -4.75
C ARG A 312 -18.79 -19.02 -6.10
N LEU A 313 -18.16 -17.85 -6.07
CA LEU A 313 -17.55 -17.23 -7.25
C LEU A 313 -16.03 -17.43 -7.21
N ALA A 314 -15.46 -17.96 -8.29
CA ALA A 314 -14.00 -17.94 -8.45
C ALA A 314 -13.53 -16.49 -8.56
N PHE A 315 -12.39 -16.16 -7.94
CA PHE A 315 -11.95 -14.76 -7.79
C PHE A 315 -11.77 -14.03 -9.14
N ASP A 316 -11.34 -14.73 -10.18
CA ASP A 316 -11.10 -14.21 -11.54
C ASP A 316 -12.28 -14.44 -12.51
N SER A 317 -13.42 -14.94 -12.02
CA SER A 317 -14.63 -15.05 -12.84
C SER A 317 -15.16 -13.69 -13.27
N ASP A 318 -15.84 -13.64 -14.41
CA ASP A 318 -16.46 -12.40 -14.90
C ASP A 318 -17.54 -11.91 -13.91
N GLU A 319 -18.29 -12.83 -13.30
CA GLU A 319 -19.29 -12.54 -12.28
C GLU A 319 -18.68 -11.91 -11.01
N ALA A 320 -17.51 -12.39 -10.57
CA ALA A 320 -16.79 -11.80 -9.44
C ALA A 320 -16.31 -10.37 -9.77
N ARG A 321 -15.85 -10.14 -11.01
CA ARG A 321 -15.41 -8.83 -11.49
C ARG A 321 -16.55 -7.83 -11.56
N GLU A 322 -17.69 -8.23 -12.13
CA GLU A 322 -18.91 -7.43 -12.19
C GLU A 322 -19.42 -7.11 -10.78
N LEU A 323 -19.45 -8.11 -9.88
CA LEU A 323 -19.88 -7.92 -8.50
C LEU A 323 -18.96 -6.95 -7.74
N SER A 324 -17.64 -7.09 -7.86
CA SER A 324 -16.66 -6.17 -7.24
C SER A 324 -16.84 -4.73 -7.72
N THR A 325 -17.07 -4.56 -9.01
CA THR A 325 -17.34 -3.25 -9.64
C THR A 325 -18.63 -2.65 -9.09
N ARG A 326 -19.73 -3.44 -9.08
CA ARG A 326 -21.03 -3.00 -8.59
C ARG A 326 -21.04 -2.67 -7.10
N ILE A 327 -20.34 -3.44 -6.26
CA ILE A 327 -20.16 -3.12 -4.84
C ILE A 327 -19.49 -1.76 -4.69
N SER A 328 -18.46 -1.49 -5.49
CA SER A 328 -17.70 -0.24 -5.42
C SER A 328 -18.53 0.95 -5.89
N GLU A 329 -19.34 0.77 -6.96
CA GLU A 329 -20.31 1.77 -7.41
C GLU A 329 -21.32 2.14 -6.30
N GLU A 330 -21.89 1.14 -5.63
CA GLU A 330 -22.88 1.37 -4.56
C GLU A 330 -22.25 2.03 -3.32
N ILE A 331 -21.02 1.65 -2.95
CA ILE A 331 -20.27 2.34 -1.89
C ILE A 331 -20.08 3.82 -2.25
N TYR A 332 -19.59 4.11 -3.45
CA TYR A 332 -19.32 5.50 -3.86
C TYR A 332 -20.60 6.34 -3.91
N PHE A 333 -21.68 5.79 -4.47
CA PHE A 333 -22.98 6.47 -4.52
C PHE A 333 -23.49 6.85 -3.13
N HIS A 334 -23.47 5.89 -2.20
CA HIS A 334 -23.98 6.11 -0.85
C HIS A 334 -23.06 6.98 -0.01
N ALA A 335 -21.74 6.95 -0.25
CA ALA A 335 -20.79 7.84 0.40
C ALA A 335 -21.00 9.30 -0.05
N LEU A 336 -21.13 9.55 -1.36
CA LEU A 336 -21.45 10.87 -1.91
C LEU A 336 -22.81 11.37 -1.41
N THR A 337 -23.81 10.49 -1.35
CA THR A 337 -25.13 10.83 -0.81
C THR A 337 -25.03 11.29 0.65
N ALA A 338 -24.25 10.58 1.48
CA ALA A 338 -24.04 10.96 2.87
C ALA A 338 -23.28 12.31 2.99
N SER A 339 -22.23 12.50 2.19
CA SER A 339 -21.46 13.74 2.20
C SER A 339 -22.27 14.95 1.70
N ASN A 340 -23.12 14.77 0.68
CA ASN A 340 -24.05 15.81 0.22
C ASN A 340 -25.10 16.16 1.28
N LYS A 341 -25.65 15.18 2.01
CA LYS A 341 -26.53 15.43 3.16
C LYS A 341 -25.82 16.23 4.27
N LEU A 342 -24.57 15.91 4.55
CA LEU A 342 -23.76 16.68 5.50
C LEU A 342 -23.52 18.11 5.00
N ALA A 343 -23.30 18.30 3.69
CA ALA A 343 -23.14 19.63 3.09
C ALA A 343 -24.42 20.45 3.18
N GLN A 344 -25.60 19.85 2.95
CA GLN A 344 -26.90 20.51 3.16
C GLN A 344 -27.07 20.98 4.61
N ALA A 345 -26.60 20.21 5.58
CA ALA A 345 -26.73 20.54 7.00
C ALA A 345 -25.68 21.54 7.51
N SER A 346 -24.45 21.49 6.99
CA SER A 346 -23.27 22.14 7.59
C SER A 346 -22.43 22.97 6.61
N GLY A 347 -22.86 23.07 5.35
CA GLY A 347 -22.10 23.66 4.24
C GLY A 347 -21.07 22.68 3.64
N SER A 348 -20.67 22.94 2.39
CA SER A 348 -19.59 22.21 1.73
C SER A 348 -18.23 22.47 2.40
N HIS A 349 -17.22 21.67 2.05
CA HIS A 349 -15.85 21.90 2.53
C HIS A 349 -15.25 23.19 1.94
N GLY A 350 -14.23 23.75 2.60
CA GLY A 350 -13.66 25.05 2.24
C GLY A 350 -13.06 25.13 0.83
N GLY A 351 -12.49 24.02 0.35
CA GLY A 351 -11.96 23.89 -1.01
C GLY A 351 -12.96 23.49 -2.10
N TRP A 352 -14.27 23.59 -1.88
CA TRP A 352 -15.31 23.06 -2.79
C TRP A 352 -15.17 23.57 -4.24
N GLU A 353 -15.05 24.89 -4.42
CA GLU A 353 -14.95 25.53 -5.74
C GLU A 353 -13.69 25.13 -6.52
N GLU A 354 -12.66 24.62 -5.83
CA GLU A 354 -11.42 24.14 -6.45
C GLU A 354 -11.55 22.71 -7.02
N THR A 355 -12.67 22.02 -6.75
CA THR A 355 -12.84 20.60 -7.08
C THR A 355 -13.41 20.34 -8.47
N ARG A 356 -13.17 19.13 -8.98
CA ARG A 356 -13.81 18.61 -10.21
C ARG A 356 -15.32 18.39 -10.02
N ALA A 357 -15.72 17.92 -8.84
CA ALA A 357 -17.12 17.70 -8.49
C ALA A 357 -17.95 18.99 -8.53
N ALA A 358 -17.38 20.15 -8.20
CA ALA A 358 -18.04 21.45 -8.36
C ALA A 358 -18.35 21.79 -9.83
N LYS A 359 -17.60 21.21 -10.78
CA LYS A 359 -17.84 21.33 -12.22
C LYS A 359 -18.76 20.24 -12.78
N GLY A 360 -19.20 19.30 -11.94
CA GLY A 360 -20.10 18.20 -12.32
C GLY A 360 -19.42 16.88 -12.67
N ASP A 361 -18.08 16.82 -12.56
CA ASP A 361 -17.31 15.60 -12.82
C ASP A 361 -17.16 14.78 -11.53
N LEU A 362 -17.70 13.56 -11.54
CA LEU A 362 -17.48 12.54 -10.51
C LEU A 362 -16.46 11.52 -10.98
N GLN A 363 -16.05 10.63 -10.08
CA GLN A 363 -14.93 9.73 -10.35
C GLN A 363 -15.10 8.91 -11.64
N PHE A 364 -16.26 8.31 -11.88
CA PHE A 364 -16.47 7.48 -13.07
C PHE A 364 -16.41 8.28 -14.38
N ASP A 365 -16.76 9.57 -14.36
CA ASP A 365 -16.62 10.45 -15.53
C ASP A 365 -15.14 10.61 -15.90
N LEU A 366 -14.27 10.76 -14.90
CA LEU A 366 -12.82 10.87 -15.07
C LEU A 366 -12.18 9.56 -15.58
N TRP A 367 -12.91 8.45 -15.53
CA TRP A 367 -12.52 7.17 -16.12
C TRP A 367 -13.25 6.86 -17.44
N GLY A 368 -14.15 7.73 -17.90
CA GLY A 368 -14.98 7.47 -19.08
C GLY A 368 -15.96 6.31 -18.91
N VAL A 369 -16.36 6.00 -17.68
CA VAL A 369 -17.26 4.88 -17.35
C VAL A 369 -18.70 5.39 -17.18
N THR A 370 -19.65 4.72 -17.82
CA THR A 370 -21.08 4.94 -17.57
C THR A 370 -21.54 4.04 -16.41
N PRO A 371 -22.12 4.61 -15.34
CA PRO A 371 -22.61 3.82 -14.21
C PRO A 371 -23.84 2.95 -14.56
N THR A 372 -24.17 2.00 -13.69
CA THR A 372 -25.26 1.05 -13.94
C THR A 372 -26.66 1.68 -13.94
N ASP A 373 -26.87 2.76 -13.16
CA ASP A 373 -28.11 3.54 -13.13
C ASP A 373 -27.86 5.04 -13.38
N PRO A 374 -27.74 5.47 -14.66
CA PRO A 374 -27.44 6.87 -14.98
C PRO A 374 -28.48 7.87 -14.47
N ALA A 375 -29.75 7.49 -14.33
CA ALA A 375 -30.81 8.39 -13.86
C ALA A 375 -30.67 8.68 -12.37
N ARG A 376 -30.34 7.67 -11.57
CA ARG A 376 -30.05 7.82 -10.14
C ARG A 376 -28.83 8.70 -9.91
N TRP A 377 -27.78 8.52 -10.71
CA TRP A 377 -26.58 9.35 -10.66
C TRP A 377 -26.83 10.79 -11.12
N ALA A 378 -27.64 11.03 -12.15
CA ALA A 378 -28.03 12.37 -12.58
C ALA A 378 -28.77 13.13 -11.46
N THR A 379 -29.65 12.44 -10.72
CA THR A 379 -30.35 13.01 -9.57
C THR A 379 -29.36 13.41 -8.45
N LEU A 380 -28.41 12.55 -8.13
CA LEU A 380 -27.38 12.85 -7.14
C LEU A 380 -26.46 14.00 -7.59
N LYS A 381 -26.02 14.01 -8.84
CA LYS A 381 -25.22 15.10 -9.41
C LYS A 381 -25.93 16.45 -9.32
N ALA A 382 -27.24 16.50 -9.59
CA ALA A 382 -28.02 17.72 -9.44
C ALA A 382 -28.03 18.23 -7.98
N SER A 383 -28.23 17.32 -7.01
CA SER A 383 -28.18 17.65 -5.58
C SER A 383 -26.77 18.08 -5.12
N ILE A 384 -25.72 17.49 -5.69
CA ILE A 384 -24.32 17.88 -5.45
C ILE A 384 -24.04 19.27 -6.04
N ALA A 385 -24.53 19.58 -7.23
CA ALA A 385 -24.38 20.91 -7.82
C ALA A 385 -25.10 21.99 -6.98
N GLU A 386 -26.25 21.67 -6.38
CA GLU A 386 -27.02 22.61 -5.56
C GLU A 386 -26.41 22.83 -4.17
N HIS A 387 -25.93 21.77 -3.52
CA HIS A 387 -25.57 21.83 -2.09
C HIS A 387 -24.08 21.55 -1.79
N GLY A 388 -23.32 21.10 -2.79
CA GLY A 388 -21.92 20.70 -2.66
C GLY A 388 -21.71 19.39 -1.91
N LEU A 389 -20.44 19.12 -1.56
CA LEU A 389 -20.02 17.98 -0.76
C LEU A 389 -19.32 18.45 0.52
N ARG A 390 -19.48 17.70 1.61
CA ARG A 390 -18.81 17.99 2.88
C ARG A 390 -17.36 17.50 2.89
N ASN A 391 -17.02 16.55 2.04
CA ASN A 391 -15.72 15.88 1.98
C ASN A 391 -15.22 15.91 0.54
N SER A 392 -13.97 16.33 0.32
CA SER A 392 -13.41 16.41 -1.04
C SER A 392 -13.15 15.04 -1.65
N LEU A 393 -12.82 14.04 -0.83
CA LEU A 393 -12.50 12.66 -1.19
C LEU A 393 -13.09 11.73 -0.13
N LEU A 394 -13.54 10.54 -0.54
CA LEU A 394 -14.36 9.67 0.29
C LEU A 394 -13.87 8.22 0.34
N ILE A 395 -13.34 7.68 -0.75
CA ILE A 395 -13.10 6.24 -0.93
C ILE A 395 -11.60 6.00 -1.14
N ALA A 396 -11.00 5.28 -0.20
CA ALA A 396 -9.61 4.83 -0.27
C ALA A 396 -9.49 3.45 0.37
N ILE A 397 -8.90 2.49 -0.35
CA ILE A 397 -8.83 1.10 0.14
C ILE A 397 -7.43 0.82 0.64
N ALA A 398 -7.26 1.02 1.94
CA ALA A 398 -6.03 0.74 2.66
C ALA A 398 -5.89 -0.77 2.95
N PRO A 399 -4.68 -1.24 3.29
CA PRO A 399 -4.48 -2.59 3.80
C PRO A 399 -5.19 -2.74 5.15
N THR A 400 -5.87 -3.87 5.35
CA THR A 400 -6.70 -4.09 6.54
C THR A 400 -6.19 -5.20 7.44
N ALA A 401 -4.89 -5.52 7.40
CA ALA A 401 -4.30 -6.69 8.07
C ALA A 401 -4.78 -6.89 9.53
N THR A 402 -4.59 -5.87 10.38
CA THR A 402 -4.99 -5.97 11.79
C THR A 402 -6.51 -5.99 11.97
N ILE A 403 -7.24 -5.09 11.31
CA ILE A 403 -8.68 -4.92 11.53
C ILE A 403 -9.52 -6.06 10.92
N ALA A 404 -9.06 -6.66 9.83
CA ALA A 404 -9.70 -7.82 9.21
C ALA A 404 -9.54 -9.07 10.08
N SER A 405 -8.36 -9.26 10.68
CA SER A 405 -8.12 -10.30 11.69
C SER A 405 -9.03 -10.15 12.90
N ILE A 406 -9.18 -8.92 13.42
CA ILE A 406 -10.13 -8.62 14.53
C ILE A 406 -11.57 -8.90 14.11
N ALA A 407 -11.96 -8.50 12.90
CA ALA A 407 -13.30 -8.71 12.36
C ALA A 407 -13.58 -10.17 11.92
N GLY A 408 -12.56 -11.03 11.89
CA GLY A 408 -12.66 -12.41 11.44
C GLY A 408 -12.99 -12.55 9.95
N CYS A 409 -12.47 -11.66 9.10
CA CYS A 409 -12.63 -11.70 7.65
C CYS A 409 -11.27 -11.61 6.93
N TYR A 410 -11.28 -11.83 5.62
CA TYR A 410 -10.09 -11.66 4.79
C TYR A 410 -9.75 -10.19 4.57
N GLU A 411 -8.48 -9.94 4.26
CA GLU A 411 -7.96 -8.59 4.08
C GLU A 411 -8.46 -7.95 2.78
N CYS A 412 -8.81 -6.67 2.89
CA CYS A 412 -9.05 -5.74 1.80
C CYS A 412 -9.80 -6.32 0.57
N ILE A 413 -9.15 -6.24 -0.59
CA ILE A 413 -9.64 -6.57 -1.94
C ILE A 413 -8.84 -7.70 -2.58
N GLU A 414 -7.99 -8.37 -1.81
CA GLU A 414 -7.02 -9.31 -2.36
C GLU A 414 -7.51 -10.76 -2.24
N PRO A 415 -7.10 -11.62 -3.17
CA PRO A 415 -7.29 -13.05 -2.97
C PRO A 415 -6.48 -13.54 -1.79
N GLN A 416 -6.96 -14.59 -1.14
CA GLN A 416 -6.22 -15.20 -0.04
C GLN A 416 -4.84 -15.72 -0.50
N VAL A 417 -3.80 -15.50 0.30
CA VAL A 417 -2.43 -15.92 -0.03
C VAL A 417 -2.24 -17.44 0.05
N SER A 418 -2.97 -18.12 0.93
CA SER A 418 -2.94 -19.58 1.10
C SER A 418 -4.29 -20.09 1.59
N ASN A 419 -4.57 -21.41 1.54
CA ASN A 419 -5.63 -22.02 2.35
C ASN A 419 -5.12 -22.55 3.70
N LEU A 420 -3.82 -22.44 3.96
CA LEU A 420 -3.18 -22.90 5.18
C LEU A 420 -2.38 -21.74 5.77
N PHE A 421 -2.73 -21.35 6.99
CA PHE A 421 -2.11 -20.23 7.68
C PHE A 421 -1.51 -20.68 8.99
N LYS A 422 -0.34 -20.15 9.32
CA LYS A 422 0.27 -20.29 10.62
C LYS A 422 -0.26 -19.19 11.53
N ARG A 423 -0.86 -19.56 12.66
CA ARG A 423 -1.32 -18.63 13.69
C ARG A 423 -0.50 -18.85 14.95
N GLU A 424 0.27 -17.85 15.32
CA GLU A 424 1.05 -17.86 16.55
C GLU A 424 0.17 -17.37 17.71
N THR A 425 0.22 -18.08 18.82
CA THR A 425 -0.49 -17.73 20.06
C THR A 425 0.46 -17.93 21.24
N LEU A 426 0.09 -17.43 22.42
CA LEU A 426 0.81 -17.66 23.68
C LEU A 426 1.04 -19.16 23.97
N SER A 427 0.18 -20.04 23.46
CA SER A 427 0.25 -21.49 23.66
C SER A 427 1.03 -22.24 22.57
N GLY A 428 1.66 -21.51 21.64
CA GLY A 428 2.43 -22.05 20.54
C GLY A 428 1.85 -21.72 19.16
N GLU A 429 2.41 -22.38 18.15
CA GLU A 429 2.10 -22.16 16.74
C GLU A 429 1.07 -23.18 16.24
N PHE A 430 -0.03 -22.69 15.70
CA PHE A 430 -1.12 -23.52 15.21
C PHE A 430 -1.30 -23.34 13.71
N LEU A 431 -1.33 -24.45 12.98
CA LEU A 431 -1.73 -24.44 11.57
C LEU A 431 -3.25 -24.42 11.47
N GLN A 432 -3.79 -23.36 10.89
CA GLN A 432 -5.21 -23.17 10.65
C GLN A 432 -5.49 -23.29 9.14
N ILE A 433 -6.43 -24.15 8.77
CA ILE A 433 -6.93 -24.26 7.40
C ILE A 433 -8.10 -23.29 7.22
N ASN A 434 -8.23 -22.71 6.02
CA ASN A 434 -9.34 -21.88 5.60
C ASN A 434 -10.70 -22.52 5.99
N ALA A 435 -11.45 -21.85 6.86
CA ALA A 435 -12.72 -22.35 7.37
C ALA A 435 -13.79 -22.55 6.28
N TYR A 436 -13.75 -21.78 5.18
CA TYR A 436 -14.63 -22.00 4.03
C TYR A 436 -14.30 -23.31 3.34
N LEU A 437 -13.02 -23.59 3.09
CA LEU A 437 -12.57 -24.85 2.50
C LEU A 437 -12.89 -26.04 3.40
N VAL A 438 -12.66 -25.92 4.72
CA VAL A 438 -13.02 -26.97 5.68
C VAL A 438 -14.50 -27.32 5.60
N ARG A 439 -15.39 -26.32 5.63
CA ARG A 439 -16.84 -26.53 5.54
C ARG A 439 -17.25 -27.18 4.22
N GLU A 440 -16.63 -26.76 3.11
CA GLU A 440 -16.88 -27.33 1.79
C GLU A 440 -16.50 -28.82 1.73
N LEU A 441 -15.28 -29.15 2.19
CA LEU A 441 -14.79 -30.52 2.21
C LEU A 441 -15.61 -31.39 3.17
N GLN A 442 -16.09 -30.84 4.29
CA GLN A 442 -16.99 -31.56 5.20
C GLN A 442 -18.34 -31.86 4.55
N ALA A 443 -18.93 -30.89 3.83
CA ALA A 443 -20.20 -31.07 3.13
C ALA A 443 -20.10 -32.13 2.02
N LEU A 444 -18.93 -32.25 1.39
CA LEU A 444 -18.63 -33.27 0.37
C LEU A 444 -18.17 -34.62 0.94
N GLY A 445 -17.99 -34.74 2.26
CA GLY A 445 -17.43 -35.94 2.89
C GLY A 445 -15.94 -36.17 2.58
N LEU A 446 -15.23 -35.14 2.11
CA LEU A 446 -13.82 -35.17 1.70
C LEU A 446 -12.87 -34.66 2.80
N TRP A 447 -13.38 -34.19 3.93
CA TRP A 447 -12.57 -33.76 5.08
C TRP A 447 -11.98 -34.97 5.83
N THR A 448 -10.94 -35.56 5.23
CA THR A 448 -10.28 -36.79 5.69
C THR A 448 -8.80 -36.54 5.97
N GLU A 449 -8.17 -37.36 6.82
CA GLU A 449 -6.74 -37.24 7.11
C GLU A 449 -5.85 -37.23 5.87
N PRO A 450 -6.07 -38.09 4.84
CA PRO A 450 -5.30 -38.05 3.60
C PRO A 450 -5.42 -36.71 2.86
N VAL A 451 -6.63 -36.16 2.72
CA VAL A 451 -6.86 -34.87 2.04
C VAL A 451 -6.23 -33.72 2.80
N ILE A 452 -6.37 -33.70 4.14
CA ILE A 452 -5.73 -32.69 5.00
C ILE A 452 -4.21 -32.76 4.86
N ALA A 453 -3.63 -33.97 4.85
CA ALA A 453 -2.19 -34.15 4.67
C ALA A 453 -1.72 -33.72 3.27
N ALA A 454 -2.52 -33.94 2.23
CA ALA A 454 -2.24 -33.48 0.87
C ALA A 454 -2.21 -31.94 0.79
N ILE A 455 -3.22 -31.26 1.36
CA ILE A 455 -3.27 -29.78 1.41
C ILE A 455 -2.07 -29.22 2.17
N LYS A 456 -1.68 -29.84 3.30
CA LYS A 456 -0.48 -29.44 4.05
C LYS A 456 0.80 -29.62 3.23
N ARG A 457 0.93 -30.73 2.50
CA ARG A 457 2.09 -31.01 1.64
C ARG A 457 2.20 -30.01 0.49
N ALA A 458 1.05 -29.59 -0.04
CA ALA A 458 0.91 -28.55 -1.06
C ALA A 458 0.90 -27.11 -0.50
N GLU A 459 1.26 -26.94 0.78
CA GLU A 459 1.43 -25.63 1.43
C GLU A 459 0.17 -24.74 1.34
N GLY A 460 -1.01 -25.37 1.38
CA GLY A 460 -2.31 -24.70 1.31
C GLY A 460 -2.84 -24.49 -0.11
N SER A 461 -2.14 -24.95 -1.15
CA SER A 461 -2.77 -25.14 -2.47
C SER A 461 -3.68 -26.36 -2.47
N VAL A 462 -4.77 -26.29 -3.23
CA VAL A 462 -5.68 -27.42 -3.47
C VAL A 462 -5.62 -27.94 -4.91
N GLN A 463 -4.82 -27.31 -5.79
CA GLN A 463 -4.85 -27.60 -7.24
C GLN A 463 -4.37 -29.01 -7.57
N GLU A 464 -3.41 -29.53 -6.81
CA GLU A 464 -2.81 -30.85 -7.04
C GLU A 464 -3.46 -31.97 -6.21
N VAL A 465 -4.54 -31.68 -5.47
CA VAL A 465 -5.27 -32.68 -4.67
C VAL A 465 -6.39 -33.28 -5.54
N GLU A 466 -6.15 -34.46 -6.11
CA GLU A 466 -7.05 -35.11 -7.08
C GLU A 466 -8.43 -35.46 -6.50
N GLU A 467 -8.52 -35.69 -5.20
CA GLU A 467 -9.77 -36.01 -4.51
C GLU A 467 -10.74 -34.82 -4.44
N ILE A 468 -10.23 -33.59 -4.63
CA ILE A 468 -11.03 -32.36 -4.57
C ILE A 468 -11.61 -32.07 -5.97
N PRO A 469 -12.95 -31.90 -6.11
CA PRO A 469 -13.58 -31.55 -7.38
C PRO A 469 -13.03 -30.27 -8.00
N GLU A 470 -13.02 -30.21 -9.33
CA GLU A 470 -12.44 -29.10 -10.09
C GLU A 470 -13.08 -27.73 -9.76
N ASP A 471 -14.40 -27.68 -9.59
CA ASP A 471 -15.11 -26.45 -9.23
C ASP A 471 -14.70 -25.95 -7.83
N VAL A 472 -14.45 -26.85 -6.89
CA VAL A 472 -13.91 -26.52 -5.56
C VAL A 472 -12.46 -26.05 -5.68
N ARG A 473 -11.63 -26.71 -6.50
CA ARG A 473 -10.24 -26.27 -6.73
C ARG A 473 -10.19 -24.87 -7.34
N GLN A 474 -11.06 -24.57 -8.29
CA GLN A 474 -11.16 -23.25 -8.92
C GLN A 474 -11.59 -22.16 -7.93
N LEU A 475 -12.53 -22.46 -7.04
CA LEU A 475 -13.03 -21.54 -6.01
C LEU A 475 -11.96 -21.20 -4.96
N PHE A 476 -11.15 -22.19 -4.57
CA PHE A 476 -10.14 -22.04 -3.51
C PHE A 476 -8.71 -21.82 -4.03
N ARG A 477 -8.56 -21.30 -5.26
CA ARG A 477 -7.27 -20.83 -5.75
C ARG A 477 -6.65 -19.78 -4.83
N THR A 478 -5.34 -19.87 -4.67
CA THR A 478 -4.56 -18.90 -3.89
C THR A 478 -4.15 -17.71 -4.75
N ALA A 479 -3.67 -16.63 -4.12
CA ALA A 479 -3.15 -15.44 -4.81
C ALA A 479 -2.06 -15.77 -5.85
N TRP A 480 -1.31 -16.86 -5.64
CA TRP A 480 -0.25 -17.33 -6.54
C TRP A 480 -0.77 -18.06 -7.79
N GLU A 481 -2.03 -18.50 -7.76
CA GLU A 481 -2.67 -19.32 -8.80
C GLU A 481 -3.66 -18.51 -9.64
N ILE A 482 -3.92 -17.26 -9.25
CA ILE A 482 -4.80 -16.34 -9.95
C ILE A 482 -3.99 -15.53 -10.96
N PRO A 483 -4.44 -15.38 -12.22
CA PRO A 483 -3.78 -14.51 -13.18
C PRO A 483 -3.78 -13.06 -12.68
N MET A 484 -2.60 -12.47 -12.44
CA MET A 484 -2.47 -11.08 -11.98
C MET A 484 -3.16 -10.07 -12.90
N ARG A 485 -3.25 -10.37 -14.21
CA ARG A 485 -4.02 -9.58 -15.16
C ARG A 485 -5.49 -9.42 -14.72
N SER A 486 -6.13 -10.50 -14.27
CA SER A 486 -7.52 -10.45 -13.81
C SER A 486 -7.67 -9.63 -12.54
N LEU A 487 -6.70 -9.69 -11.64
CA LEU A 487 -6.69 -8.86 -10.43
C LEU A 487 -6.56 -7.37 -10.79
N ILE A 488 -5.67 -7.04 -11.73
CA ILE A 488 -5.51 -5.68 -12.26
C ILE A 488 -6.78 -5.19 -12.97
N ASP A 489 -7.40 -6.02 -13.81
CA ASP A 489 -8.64 -5.67 -14.52
C ASP A 489 -9.81 -5.45 -13.54
N MET A 490 -9.90 -6.27 -12.48
CA MET A 490 -10.86 -6.05 -11.39
C MET A 490 -10.57 -4.76 -10.64
N ALA A 491 -9.30 -4.46 -10.35
CA ALA A 491 -8.88 -3.22 -9.70
C ALA A 491 -9.20 -1.98 -10.54
N ALA A 492 -9.10 -2.07 -11.87
CA ALA A 492 -9.46 -1.01 -12.80
C ALA A 492 -10.98 -0.79 -12.84
N GLY A 493 -11.78 -1.87 -12.91
CA GLY A 493 -13.24 -1.79 -12.90
C GLY A 493 -13.79 -1.06 -11.68
N ARG A 494 -13.27 -1.37 -10.49
CA ARG A 494 -13.60 -0.63 -9.26
C ARG A 494 -12.96 0.75 -9.13
N GLY A 495 -11.83 0.98 -9.79
CA GLY A 495 -11.11 2.26 -9.79
C GLY A 495 -11.96 3.45 -10.25
N ALA A 496 -12.92 3.21 -11.15
CA ALA A 496 -13.90 4.19 -11.59
C ALA A 496 -14.83 4.71 -10.47
N PHE A 497 -14.86 4.03 -9.32
CA PHE A 497 -15.68 4.41 -8.16
C PHE A 497 -14.83 4.64 -6.90
N ILE A 498 -13.51 4.84 -7.07
CA ILE A 498 -12.56 5.13 -5.98
C ILE A 498 -11.89 6.47 -6.30
N ASP A 499 -12.28 7.52 -5.58
CA ASP A 499 -11.80 8.89 -5.81
C ASP A 499 -10.36 9.12 -5.33
N GLN A 500 -9.86 8.32 -4.39
CA GLN A 500 -8.44 8.22 -4.05
C GLN A 500 -7.75 7.08 -4.81
N SER A 501 -7.24 6.05 -4.14
CA SER A 501 -6.72 4.82 -4.76
C SER A 501 -6.95 3.58 -3.87
N GLN A 502 -6.27 2.50 -4.20
CA GLN A 502 -6.32 1.22 -3.50
C GLN A 502 -4.90 0.64 -3.37
N SER A 503 -4.56 0.12 -2.19
CA SER A 503 -3.31 -0.58 -1.95
C SER A 503 -3.32 -1.95 -2.63
N LEU A 504 -3.02 -1.97 -3.92
CA LEU A 504 -3.08 -3.20 -4.72
C LEU A 504 -1.76 -3.98 -4.62
N ASN A 505 -1.71 -5.03 -3.80
CA ASN A 505 -0.60 -5.98 -3.89
C ASN A 505 -0.70 -6.83 -5.16
N LEU A 506 0.47 -7.17 -5.70
CA LEU A 506 0.60 -8.09 -6.81
C LEU A 506 1.48 -9.26 -6.38
N PHE A 507 1.16 -10.45 -6.87
CA PHE A 507 1.75 -11.71 -6.43
C PHE A 507 2.46 -12.37 -7.60
N MET A 508 3.70 -12.81 -7.38
CA MET A 508 4.45 -13.51 -8.40
C MET A 508 5.35 -14.60 -7.85
N GLU A 509 5.12 -15.82 -8.30
CA GLU A 509 6.06 -16.91 -8.10
C GLU A 509 7.20 -16.80 -9.12
N SER A 510 8.45 -16.86 -8.62
CA SER A 510 9.68 -16.74 -9.41
C SER A 510 9.67 -15.51 -10.35
N PRO A 511 9.74 -14.29 -9.78
CA PRO A 511 9.65 -13.06 -10.56
C PRO A 511 10.79 -12.97 -11.58
N THR A 512 10.45 -12.60 -12.82
CA THR A 512 11.41 -12.26 -13.86
C THR A 512 11.13 -10.86 -14.37
N ILE A 513 12.17 -10.15 -14.82
CA ILE A 513 12.03 -8.77 -15.32
C ILE A 513 10.98 -8.69 -16.42
N GLY A 514 10.94 -9.65 -17.35
CA GLY A 514 9.95 -9.68 -18.44
C GLY A 514 8.50 -9.84 -17.98
N LYS A 515 8.24 -10.71 -16.99
CA LYS A 515 6.90 -10.87 -16.41
C LYS A 515 6.46 -9.63 -15.62
N LEU A 516 7.36 -9.08 -14.79
CA LEU A 516 7.08 -7.86 -14.04
C LEU A 516 6.83 -6.67 -14.98
N SER A 517 7.70 -6.49 -15.97
CA SER A 517 7.57 -5.46 -17.01
C SER A 517 6.19 -5.50 -17.66
N SER A 518 5.73 -6.69 -18.06
CA SER A 518 4.41 -6.88 -18.70
C SER A 518 3.26 -6.58 -17.73
N MET A 519 3.38 -6.99 -16.47
CA MET A 519 2.36 -6.79 -15.44
C MET A 519 2.17 -5.31 -15.10
N TYR A 520 3.26 -4.56 -14.90
CA TYR A 520 3.19 -3.13 -14.58
C TYR A 520 2.84 -2.27 -15.80
N MET A 521 3.26 -2.68 -17.01
CA MET A 521 2.80 -2.06 -18.25
C MET A 521 1.28 -2.23 -18.44
N HIS A 522 0.73 -3.42 -18.11
CA HIS A 522 -0.71 -3.65 -18.12
C HIS A 522 -1.42 -2.80 -17.06
N SER A 523 -0.86 -2.70 -15.85
CA SER A 523 -1.39 -1.85 -14.77
C SER A 523 -1.52 -0.38 -15.19
N TRP A 524 -0.48 0.15 -15.85
CA TRP A 524 -0.49 1.50 -16.41
C TRP A 524 -1.56 1.65 -17.50
N LYS A 525 -1.63 0.72 -18.47
CA LYS A 525 -2.60 0.77 -19.58
C LYS A 525 -4.06 0.65 -19.13
N GLN A 526 -4.32 -0.04 -18.02
CA GLN A 526 -5.65 -0.06 -17.40
C GLN A 526 -5.98 1.24 -16.67
N GLY A 527 -5.06 2.21 -16.62
CA GLY A 527 -5.25 3.48 -15.96
C GLY A 527 -5.20 3.38 -14.44
N LEU A 528 -4.58 2.35 -13.84
CA LEU A 528 -4.46 2.31 -12.39
C LEU A 528 -3.71 3.55 -11.88
N LYS A 529 -4.09 4.03 -10.69
CA LYS A 529 -3.42 5.16 -10.04
C LYS A 529 -2.19 4.68 -9.27
N THR A 530 -2.31 3.58 -8.52
CA THR A 530 -1.21 3.04 -7.71
C THR A 530 -1.17 1.51 -7.70
N THR A 531 0.01 0.98 -7.39
CA THR A 531 0.26 -0.41 -6.96
C THR A 531 1.03 -0.37 -5.65
N TYR A 532 0.99 -1.46 -4.87
CA TYR A 532 1.62 -1.54 -3.56
C TYR A 532 2.77 -2.54 -3.52
N TYR A 533 2.71 -3.59 -2.70
CA TYR A 533 3.79 -4.58 -2.65
C TYR A 533 3.74 -5.54 -3.84
N LEU A 534 4.94 -5.85 -4.36
CA LEU A 534 5.17 -7.12 -5.05
C LEU A 534 5.49 -8.19 -4.01
N ARG A 535 4.55 -9.10 -3.76
CA ARG A 535 4.81 -10.30 -2.98
C ARG A 535 5.39 -11.36 -3.89
N SER A 536 6.55 -11.90 -3.53
CA SER A 536 7.22 -12.92 -4.34
C SER A 536 7.63 -14.13 -3.51
N ARG A 537 7.65 -15.29 -4.15
CA ARG A 537 8.15 -16.55 -3.55
C ARG A 537 8.98 -17.33 -4.56
N PRO A 538 10.00 -18.09 -4.12
CA PRO A 538 10.69 -19.03 -5.00
C PRO A 538 9.73 -20.13 -5.46
N ALA A 539 9.99 -20.74 -6.62
CA ALA A 539 9.21 -21.89 -7.06
C ALA A 539 9.39 -23.07 -6.10
N THR A 540 8.28 -23.62 -5.61
CA THR A 540 8.23 -24.75 -4.67
C THR A 540 8.49 -26.11 -5.34
N ARG A 541 9.45 -26.16 -6.29
CA ARG A 541 9.89 -27.40 -6.98
C ARG A 541 11.24 -27.93 -6.48
N ILE A 542 11.53 -27.80 -5.19
CA ILE A 542 12.62 -28.60 -4.59
C ILE A 542 12.02 -29.95 -4.21
N ASN A 543 12.41 -31.00 -4.92
CA ASN A 543 12.11 -32.40 -4.61
C ASN A 543 12.29 -32.63 -3.10
N LYS A 544 11.18 -32.68 -2.36
CA LYS A 544 11.17 -33.06 -0.95
C LYS A 544 11.56 -34.53 -0.89
N THR A 545 12.79 -34.82 -0.45
CA THR A 545 13.22 -36.16 -0.10
C THR A 545 12.25 -36.69 0.94
N THR A 546 11.36 -37.60 0.54
CA THR A 546 10.36 -38.19 1.42
C THR A 546 11.05 -39.01 2.51
N THR A 547 11.20 -38.45 3.69
CA THR A 547 11.44 -39.22 4.92
C THR A 547 10.09 -39.77 5.39
N GLY A 548 9.82 -41.04 5.07
CA GLY A 548 8.59 -41.69 5.53
C GLY A 548 8.21 -42.97 4.81
N ALA A 549 9.12 -43.94 4.72
CA ALA A 549 8.73 -45.33 4.51
C ALA A 549 9.35 -46.17 5.63
N SER A 550 8.51 -46.56 6.58
CA SER A 550 8.82 -47.54 7.63
C SER A 550 9.16 -48.89 6.99
N GLY A 551 10.39 -49.35 7.19
CA GLY A 551 10.84 -50.68 6.78
C GLY A 551 11.88 -51.21 7.76
N ASN A 552 11.41 -51.96 8.75
CA ASN A 552 12.25 -52.74 9.66
C ASN A 552 12.84 -53.92 8.87
N THR A 553 14.18 -54.08 8.83
CA THR A 553 14.94 -55.34 9.06
C THR A 553 16.41 -55.27 8.60
N SER A 554 17.31 -55.68 9.52
CA SER A 554 18.63 -56.34 9.36
C SER A 554 19.80 -55.65 8.62
N GLY A 555 20.90 -55.38 9.35
CA GLY A 555 22.27 -55.30 8.80
C GLY A 555 22.82 -56.69 8.39
N PRO A 556 24.05 -56.84 7.82
CA PRO A 556 25.28 -56.14 8.24
C PRO A 556 26.36 -55.79 7.16
N SER A 557 27.42 -55.11 7.65
CA SER A 557 28.87 -55.27 7.35
C SER A 557 29.61 -54.38 6.34
N GLY A 558 30.68 -53.73 6.85
CA GLY A 558 31.95 -53.35 6.18
C GLY A 558 31.98 -51.95 5.58
N GLY A 559 32.92 -51.03 5.86
CA GLY A 559 34.12 -51.00 6.68
C GLY A 559 34.90 -49.69 6.35
N GLY A 560 35.66 -49.12 7.29
CA GLY A 560 36.57 -48.00 7.00
C GLY A 560 36.64 -46.92 8.09
N VAL A 561 37.82 -46.78 8.69
CA VAL A 561 38.21 -46.10 9.94
C VAL A 561 38.35 -44.56 9.77
N PRO A 562 38.29 -43.74 10.85
CA PRO A 562 38.06 -42.29 10.82
C PRO A 562 39.34 -41.44 11.01
N ALA A 563 39.26 -40.14 10.70
CA ALA A 563 40.27 -39.15 11.15
C ALA A 563 39.70 -37.73 11.30
N THR A 564 39.60 -37.32 12.58
CA THR A 564 39.97 -36.03 13.19
C THR A 564 39.24 -34.71 12.84
N PRO A 565 38.63 -34.04 13.85
CA PRO A 565 38.31 -32.61 13.83
C PRO A 565 39.29 -31.76 14.66
N LEU A 566 39.27 -30.43 14.42
CA LEU A 566 39.66 -29.24 15.24
C LEU A 566 40.55 -28.24 14.46
N PRO A 567 40.59 -26.92 14.81
CA PRO A 567 40.17 -26.33 16.10
C PRO A 567 39.32 -25.03 16.05
N THR A 568 38.60 -24.86 17.15
CA THR A 568 38.10 -23.60 17.75
C THR A 568 39.24 -22.74 18.32
N ARG A 569 39.03 -21.42 18.39
CA ARG A 569 39.82 -20.54 19.26
C ARG A 569 38.92 -19.53 19.97
N GLU A 570 39.24 -19.36 21.25
CA GLU A 570 38.53 -18.71 22.35
C GLU A 570 38.47 -17.17 22.26
N THR A 571 37.59 -16.57 23.06
CA THR A 571 37.98 -15.45 23.94
C THR A 571 36.99 -15.26 25.09
N GLU A 572 37.53 -14.74 26.18
CA GLU A 572 37.19 -14.98 27.58
C GLU A 572 36.20 -13.97 28.19
N SER A 573 35.65 -14.38 29.33
CA SER A 573 34.90 -13.65 30.34
C SER A 573 35.79 -12.77 31.23
N GLU A 574 35.26 -11.63 31.71
CA GLU A 574 35.67 -11.00 32.96
C GLU A 574 34.47 -10.43 33.75
N SER A 575 34.66 -10.34 35.06
CA SER A 575 33.70 -10.39 36.17
C SER A 575 33.42 -9.05 36.88
N GLU A 576 32.20 -8.96 37.44
CA GLU A 576 31.72 -8.34 38.71
C GLU A 576 32.45 -7.16 39.41
N THR A 577 31.66 -6.18 39.90
CA THR A 577 31.64 -5.72 41.32
C THR A 577 30.48 -4.76 41.64
N GLU A 578 30.20 -4.60 42.95
CA GLU A 578 28.93 -4.37 43.66
C GLU A 578 28.48 -2.91 43.98
N SER A 579 27.18 -2.80 44.28
CA SER A 579 26.50 -2.09 45.40
C SER A 579 26.19 -0.58 45.37
N GLY A 580 24.92 -0.27 45.74
CA GLY A 580 24.45 1.02 46.23
C GLY A 580 22.92 1.18 46.24
N GLU A 581 22.26 0.76 47.34
CA GLU A 581 20.81 0.94 47.61
C GLU A 581 20.47 2.36 48.08
N ILE A 582 19.33 2.93 47.64
CA ILE A 582 18.49 3.87 48.42
C ILE A 582 17.01 3.57 48.12
N ALA A 583 16.21 3.40 49.18
CA ALA A 583 14.79 3.07 49.17
C ALA A 583 13.86 4.30 49.17
N ALA A 584 12.69 4.19 48.53
CA ALA A 584 11.46 4.93 48.86
C ALA A 584 10.20 4.17 48.39
N GLN A 585 9.19 4.11 49.26
CA GLN A 585 7.99 3.26 49.21
C GLN A 585 6.87 3.79 48.29
N GLY A 586 6.12 2.88 47.67
CA GLY A 586 4.81 3.09 47.02
C GLY A 586 4.16 1.75 46.62
N ASP A 587 2.85 1.61 46.80
CA ASP A 587 1.95 0.43 46.73
C ASP A 587 2.13 -0.55 45.52
N PRO A 588 1.72 -1.84 45.61
CA PRO A 588 2.16 -2.91 44.71
C PRO A 588 1.35 -2.93 43.41
N THR A 589 1.89 -2.33 42.36
CA THR A 589 1.56 -2.75 40.99
C THR A 589 2.33 -4.02 40.66
N ALA A 590 1.65 -5.05 40.16
CA ALA A 590 2.26 -6.31 39.75
C ALA A 590 3.52 -6.07 38.89
N THR A 591 4.67 -6.48 39.40
CA THR A 591 5.94 -6.46 38.68
C THR A 591 6.04 -7.72 37.83
N TYR A 592 5.95 -7.55 36.52
CA TYR A 592 6.30 -8.58 35.54
C TYR A 592 7.83 -8.65 35.40
N SER A 593 8.39 -9.83 35.24
CA SER A 593 9.81 -9.99 34.92
C SER A 593 10.13 -9.40 33.53
N ASP A 594 11.40 -9.09 33.25
CA ASP A 594 11.83 -8.64 31.92
C ASP A 594 11.51 -9.69 30.83
N GLU A 595 11.43 -10.96 31.20
CA GLU A 595 10.98 -12.06 30.31
C GLU A 595 9.45 -12.08 30.11
N GLU A 596 8.67 -11.67 31.11
CA GLU A 596 7.20 -11.54 31.03
C GLU A 596 6.76 -10.26 30.30
N ALA A 597 7.60 -9.23 30.25
CA ALA A 597 7.35 -7.99 29.49
C ALA A 597 7.68 -8.10 27.99
N ILE A 598 8.44 -9.13 27.59
CA ILE A 598 8.88 -9.35 26.19
C ILE A 598 7.95 -10.32 25.44
N ALA A 599 7.02 -11.00 26.14
CA ALA A 599 6.16 -12.02 25.54
C ALA A 599 4.76 -11.48 25.19
N CYS A 600 4.54 -11.20 23.90
CA CYS A 600 3.23 -11.03 23.26
C CYS A 600 2.39 -9.83 23.75
N SER A 601 2.77 -8.63 23.27
CA SER A 601 1.80 -7.55 23.20
C SER A 601 0.80 -7.83 22.07
N LEU A 602 -0.50 -7.83 22.40
CA LEU A 602 -1.63 -7.81 21.45
C LEU A 602 -1.61 -6.59 20.49
N GLU A 603 -0.62 -5.71 20.62
CA GLU A 603 -0.44 -4.48 19.83
C GLU A 603 0.65 -4.60 18.74
N ASN A 604 1.34 -5.74 18.56
CA ASN A 604 2.50 -5.86 17.66
C ASN A 604 2.47 -7.04 16.64
N PRO A 605 1.69 -6.94 15.55
CA PRO A 605 1.67 -7.93 14.47
C PRO A 605 2.86 -7.82 13.48
N ASP A 606 3.55 -6.69 13.40
CA ASP A 606 4.55 -6.44 12.33
C ASP A 606 5.92 -7.12 12.57
N GLN A 607 6.08 -7.82 13.71
CA GLN A 607 7.22 -8.70 13.96
C GLN A 607 6.98 -10.14 13.53
N CYS A 608 5.78 -10.46 13.02
CA CYS A 608 5.50 -11.78 12.47
C CYS A 608 6.15 -11.92 11.09
N GLU A 609 7.14 -12.81 10.96
CA GLU A 609 7.73 -13.19 9.67
C GLU A 609 6.71 -13.83 8.70
N ALA A 610 5.51 -14.19 9.17
CA ALA A 610 4.39 -14.61 8.31
C ALA A 610 3.58 -13.45 7.71
N CYS A 611 3.86 -12.20 8.11
CA CYS A 611 3.25 -10.97 7.57
C CYS A 611 4.22 -10.10 6.75
N GLN A 612 5.50 -10.48 6.68
CA GLN A 612 6.46 -10.03 5.66
C GLN A 612 6.35 -10.92 4.42
#